data_AF-N1V308-F1
#
_entry.id   AF-N1V308-F1
#
_cell.length_a   1.000
_cell.length_b   1.000
_cell.length_c   1.000
_cell.angle_alpha   90.00
_cell.angle_beta   90.00
_cell.angle_gamma   90.00
#
_symmetry.space_group_name_H-M   'P 1'
#
loop_
_entity.id
_entity.type
_entity.pdbx_description
1 polymer ?
#
loop_
_entity_poly.entity_id
_entity_poly.type
_entity_poly.pdbx_seq_one_letter_code
_entity_poly.pdbx_strand_id
1 'polypeptide(L)'
;MTDRRPPELALALERRVGKRTANVLEKHLGLRTTEDLLNYFPRRYLERGELTPIAGLPHDEEVTLVARVLSSRSRHMRSRKGKITEVVVTDGLGGRLSSVALTFFNSWKAEKDLTPGTLAMFAGKVTKYRDDLTLTNPDYELLGDESEFDAEAARRPVPVYPATAKVPSWRIRAAVEVLLDSVDFSQVPDPVPADIAIRDRLYSLQDAYRQIHRPDELATALKAQDRFRYQEALILQTALARRR
;
A
#
# COMPACT_ATOMS: atom_id res chain seq x y z
N MET A 1 -11.54 -13.33 -29.29
CA MET A 1 -11.59 -13.97 -27.96
C MET A 1 -12.55 -13.15 -27.13
N THR A 2 -13.79 -13.61 -26.96
CA THR A 2 -14.76 -12.92 -26.10
C THR A 2 -14.20 -12.86 -24.69
N ASP A 3 -14.11 -11.66 -24.16
CA ASP A 3 -13.67 -11.39 -22.80
C ASP A 3 -14.57 -12.18 -21.83
N ARG A 4 -14.06 -13.28 -21.29
CA ARG A 4 -14.78 -14.22 -20.40
C ARG A 4 -14.61 -13.87 -18.93
N ARG A 5 -14.32 -12.61 -18.62
CA ARG A 5 -14.18 -12.15 -17.24
C ARG A 5 -15.52 -12.27 -16.50
N PRO A 6 -15.52 -12.78 -15.25
CA PRO A 6 -16.72 -12.79 -14.42
C PRO A 6 -17.28 -11.37 -14.27
N PRO A 7 -18.61 -11.17 -14.31
CA PRO A 7 -19.21 -9.84 -14.26
C PRO A 7 -18.78 -9.00 -13.03
N GLU A 8 -18.60 -9.65 -11.88
CA GLU A 8 -18.10 -9.02 -10.65
C GLU A 8 -16.70 -8.42 -10.82
N LEU A 9 -15.81 -9.17 -11.48
CA LEU A 9 -14.43 -8.78 -11.73
C LEU A 9 -14.32 -7.74 -12.85
N ALA A 10 -15.19 -7.80 -13.85
CA ALA A 10 -15.24 -6.84 -14.96
C ALA A 10 -15.89 -5.49 -14.60
N LEU A 11 -16.51 -5.38 -13.41
CA LEU A 11 -17.22 -4.18 -13.00
C LEU A 11 -16.28 -2.96 -12.92
N ALA A 12 -16.73 -1.81 -13.41
CA ALA A 12 -15.98 -0.56 -13.34
C ALA A 12 -15.78 -0.10 -11.89
N LEU A 13 -14.57 0.34 -11.55
CA LEU A 13 -14.21 0.78 -10.19
C LEU A 13 -15.09 1.92 -9.68
N GLU A 14 -15.57 2.79 -10.55
CA GLU A 14 -16.42 3.92 -10.17
C GLU A 14 -17.68 3.48 -9.40
N ARG A 15 -18.19 2.26 -9.67
CA ARG A 15 -19.36 1.70 -9.00
C ARG A 15 -19.08 1.20 -7.58
N ARG A 16 -17.82 0.87 -7.28
CA ARG A 16 -17.39 0.34 -5.98
C ARG A 16 -16.79 1.42 -5.08
N VAL A 17 -15.81 2.18 -5.60
CA VAL A 17 -15.03 3.15 -4.82
C VAL A 17 -15.40 4.62 -5.10
N GLY A 18 -16.39 4.84 -5.97
CA GLY A 18 -16.84 6.16 -6.39
C GLY A 18 -15.98 6.79 -7.49
N LYS A 19 -16.61 7.66 -8.29
CA LYS A 19 -16.02 8.28 -9.49
C LYS A 19 -14.70 9.01 -9.23
N ARG A 20 -14.60 9.75 -8.11
CA ARG A 20 -13.39 10.52 -7.80
C ARG A 20 -12.18 9.62 -7.56
N THR A 21 -12.35 8.57 -6.76
CA THR A 21 -11.28 7.60 -6.46
C THR A 21 -10.91 6.82 -7.70
N ALA A 22 -11.91 6.32 -8.44
CA ALA A 22 -11.70 5.57 -9.67
C ALA A 22 -10.90 6.36 -10.72
N ASN A 23 -11.26 7.62 -10.98
CA ASN A 23 -10.55 8.47 -11.94
C ASN A 23 -9.07 8.68 -11.58
N VAL A 24 -8.75 8.80 -10.30
CA VAL A 24 -7.38 8.99 -9.83
C VAL A 24 -6.58 7.68 -9.98
N LEU A 25 -7.18 6.54 -9.63
CA LEU A 25 -6.58 5.22 -9.81
C LEU A 25 -6.32 4.92 -11.29
N GLU A 26 -7.29 5.18 -12.16
CA GLU A 26 -7.14 4.99 -13.60
C GLU A 26 -6.05 5.89 -14.16
N LYS A 27 -6.09 7.20 -13.86
CA LYS A 27 -5.16 8.18 -14.42
C LYS A 27 -3.70 7.90 -14.07
N HIS A 28 -3.44 7.44 -12.84
CA HIS A 28 -2.07 7.33 -12.33
C HIS A 28 -1.54 5.90 -12.31
N LEU A 29 -2.41 4.89 -12.23
CA LEU A 29 -2.04 3.48 -12.12
C LEU A 29 -2.62 2.61 -13.25
N GLY A 30 -3.49 3.16 -14.11
CA GLY A 30 -4.12 2.42 -15.21
C GLY A 30 -5.21 1.43 -14.78
N LEU A 31 -5.65 1.48 -13.52
CA LEU A 31 -6.62 0.54 -12.94
C LEU A 31 -8.05 0.99 -13.23
N ARG A 32 -8.86 0.14 -13.87
CA ARG A 32 -10.22 0.50 -14.33
C ARG A 32 -11.31 -0.37 -13.74
N THR A 33 -11.02 -1.63 -13.49
CA THR A 33 -11.98 -2.66 -13.08
C THR A 33 -11.70 -3.20 -11.67
N THR A 34 -12.70 -3.88 -11.09
CA THR A 34 -12.55 -4.62 -9.84
C THR A 34 -11.35 -5.57 -9.89
N GLU A 35 -11.20 -6.32 -10.99
CA GLU A 35 -10.08 -7.23 -11.20
C GLU A 35 -8.73 -6.50 -11.23
N ASP A 36 -8.64 -5.37 -11.94
CA ASP A 36 -7.37 -4.63 -12.03
C ASP A 36 -6.88 -4.23 -10.64
N LEU A 37 -7.78 -3.75 -9.78
CA LEU A 37 -7.44 -3.32 -8.43
C LEU A 37 -7.19 -4.50 -7.47
N LEU A 38 -7.97 -5.57 -7.54
CA LEU A 38 -7.72 -6.80 -6.77
C LEU A 38 -6.44 -7.51 -7.19
N ASN A 39 -6.01 -7.39 -8.45
CA ASN A 39 -4.74 -7.96 -8.91
C ASN A 39 -3.56 -6.98 -8.74
N TYR A 40 -3.81 -5.80 -8.17
CA TYR A 40 -2.76 -4.83 -7.85
C TYR A 40 -2.12 -5.15 -6.50
N PHE A 41 -1.31 -6.21 -6.48
CA PHE A 41 -0.79 -6.77 -5.24
C PHE A 41 0.23 -5.86 -4.52
N PRO A 42 0.31 -5.94 -3.17
CA PRO A 42 1.38 -5.30 -2.42
C PRO A 42 2.76 -5.80 -2.88
N ARG A 43 3.76 -4.91 -2.95
CA ARG A 43 5.16 -5.31 -3.23
C ARG A 43 5.83 -5.97 -2.03
N ARG A 44 5.44 -5.53 -0.83
CA ARG A 44 5.95 -6.01 0.46
C ARG A 44 4.92 -5.78 1.54
N TYR A 45 5.14 -6.44 2.67
CA TYR A 45 4.39 -6.26 3.90
C TYR A 45 5.38 -5.79 4.95
N LEU A 46 4.97 -4.80 5.73
CA LEU A 46 5.75 -4.31 6.86
C LEU A 46 5.09 -4.81 8.14
N GLU A 47 5.84 -5.44 9.02
CA GLU A 47 5.34 -5.71 10.36
C GLU A 47 5.10 -4.36 11.07
N ARG A 48 4.05 -4.23 11.89
CA ARG A 48 3.81 -2.94 12.56
C ARG A 48 4.99 -2.65 13.50
N GLY A 49 5.63 -1.49 13.28
CA GLY A 49 6.85 -1.09 13.99
C GLY A 49 8.13 -1.30 13.17
N GLU A 50 8.08 -2.09 12.11
CA GLU A 50 9.13 -2.14 11.10
C GLU A 50 9.17 -0.83 10.32
N LEU A 51 10.35 -0.22 10.25
CA LEU A 51 10.57 1.05 9.57
C LEU A 51 11.20 0.79 8.20
N THR A 52 10.83 1.59 7.21
CA THR A 52 11.48 1.52 5.90
C THR A 52 12.94 1.97 6.05
N PRO A 53 13.92 1.16 5.62
CA PRO A 53 15.32 1.61 5.56
C PRO A 53 15.42 2.92 4.76
N ILE A 54 15.89 3.96 5.40
CA ILE A 54 16.17 5.26 4.78
C ILE A 54 17.54 5.20 4.08
N ALA A 55 18.44 4.36 4.58
CA ALA A 55 19.67 4.04 3.89
C ALA A 55 19.36 3.44 2.50
N GLY A 56 19.73 4.16 1.45
CA GLY A 56 19.56 3.69 0.06
C GLY A 56 18.24 4.11 -0.60
N LEU A 57 17.52 5.10 -0.06
CA LEU A 57 16.38 5.66 -0.78
C LEU A 57 16.80 6.16 -2.18
N PRO A 58 16.08 5.77 -3.23
CA PRO A 58 16.42 6.17 -4.59
C PRO A 58 16.22 7.68 -4.77
N HIS A 59 17.13 8.30 -5.52
CA HIS A 59 17.05 9.72 -5.86
C HIS A 59 16.10 9.96 -7.02
N ASP A 60 15.30 11.02 -6.94
CA ASP A 60 14.33 11.44 -7.95
C ASP A 60 13.16 10.46 -8.18
N GLU A 61 12.92 9.56 -7.23
CA GLU A 61 11.85 8.56 -7.30
C GLU A 61 10.74 8.81 -6.27
N GLU A 62 9.54 8.33 -6.58
CA GLU A 62 8.39 8.36 -5.67
C GLU A 62 8.43 7.15 -4.74
N VAL A 63 8.47 7.40 -3.44
CA VAL A 63 8.59 6.36 -2.42
C VAL A 63 7.48 6.45 -1.38
N THR A 64 7.19 5.33 -0.72
CA THR A 64 6.37 5.28 0.49
C THR A 64 7.19 4.71 1.64
N LEU A 65 7.36 5.50 2.70
CA LEU A 65 8.17 5.20 3.87
C LEU A 65 7.28 4.98 5.09
N VAL A 66 7.56 3.95 5.88
CA VAL A 66 7.09 3.88 7.28
C VAL A 66 8.24 4.37 8.13
N ALA A 67 8.04 5.45 8.86
CA ALA A 67 9.11 6.06 9.66
C ALA A 67 8.55 6.64 10.95
N ARG A 68 9.41 6.75 11.96
CA ARG A 68 9.06 7.42 13.22
C ARG A 68 9.56 8.86 13.20
N VAL A 69 8.72 9.78 13.65
CA VAL A 69 9.11 11.18 13.82
C VAL A 69 10.13 11.31 14.95
N LEU A 70 11.32 11.82 14.62
CA LEU A 70 12.41 12.06 15.56
C LEU A 70 12.33 13.49 16.12
N SER A 71 12.05 14.47 15.25
CA SER A 71 11.81 15.85 15.67
C SER A 71 10.90 16.59 14.70
N SER A 72 10.24 17.64 15.19
CA SER A 72 9.36 18.50 14.42
C SER A 72 9.57 19.94 14.85
N ARG A 73 9.82 20.84 13.91
CA ARG A 73 10.06 22.27 14.16
C ARG A 73 9.32 23.11 13.13
N SER A 74 8.55 24.07 13.62
CA SER A 74 7.85 25.04 12.76
C SER A 74 8.49 26.42 12.90
N ARG A 75 8.66 27.11 11.78
CA ARG A 75 9.13 28.51 11.73
C ARG A 75 8.38 29.32 10.70
N HIS A 76 8.28 30.63 10.92
CA HIS A 76 7.75 31.54 9.92
C HIS A 76 8.74 31.74 8.77
N MET A 77 8.22 31.89 7.56
CA MET A 77 9.03 32.18 6.38
C MET A 77 9.54 33.61 6.43
N ARG A 78 10.83 33.79 6.09
CA ARG A 78 11.46 35.13 6.07
C ARG A 78 11.11 35.93 4.81
N SER A 79 10.95 35.27 3.67
CA SER A 79 10.76 35.91 2.35
C SER A 79 9.31 36.04 1.89
N ARG A 80 8.36 35.41 2.58
CA ARG A 80 6.92 35.46 2.25
C ARG A 80 6.06 35.12 3.46
N LYS A 81 4.77 35.43 3.41
CA LYS A 81 3.80 34.97 4.43
C LYS A 81 3.68 33.45 4.40
N GLY A 82 3.70 32.83 5.59
CA GLY A 82 3.53 31.39 5.76
C GLY A 82 4.43 30.76 6.82
N LYS A 83 4.20 29.48 7.08
CA LYS A 83 5.01 28.65 7.98
C LYS A 83 5.68 27.51 7.20
N ILE A 84 6.89 27.16 7.62
CA ILE A 84 7.58 25.93 7.21
C ILE A 84 7.65 25.03 8.43
N THR A 85 7.21 23.78 8.29
CA THR A 85 7.38 22.73 9.28
C THR A 85 8.40 21.74 8.75
N GLU A 86 9.54 21.66 9.43
CA GLU A 86 10.62 20.71 9.16
C GLU A 86 10.45 19.54 10.14
N VAL A 87 10.19 18.35 9.60
CA VAL A 87 10.04 17.11 10.36
C VAL A 87 11.18 16.19 9.99
N VAL A 88 11.93 15.69 10.97
CA VAL A 88 12.97 14.69 10.75
C VAL A 88 12.39 13.34 11.14
N VAL A 89 12.42 12.38 10.23
CA VAL A 89 11.96 11.01 10.47
C VAL A 89 13.14 10.04 10.40
N THR A 90 13.05 8.93 11.12
CA THR A 90 14.12 7.92 11.21
C THR A 90 13.59 6.51 10.96
N ASP A 91 14.51 5.64 10.54
CA ASP A 91 14.32 4.21 10.29
C ASP A 91 14.84 3.30 11.42
N GLY A 92 15.42 3.87 12.49
CA GLY A 92 16.20 3.07 13.44
C GLY A 92 15.58 2.86 14.83
N LEU A 93 15.44 1.58 15.19
CA LEU A 93 15.84 0.99 16.47
C LEU A 93 17.03 0.06 16.16
N GLY A 94 18.28 0.50 16.42
CA GLY A 94 19.48 -0.35 16.22
C GLY A 94 20.71 0.35 15.61
N GLY A 95 21.43 1.15 16.41
CA GLY A 95 22.85 1.50 16.22
C GLY A 95 23.27 2.41 15.05
N ARG A 96 22.56 2.41 13.91
CA ARG A 96 22.79 3.32 12.77
C ARG A 96 21.47 4.00 12.41
N LEU A 97 21.19 5.11 13.07
CA LEU A 97 20.04 5.97 12.79
C LEU A 97 20.27 6.64 11.42
N SER A 98 19.59 6.19 10.37
CA SER A 98 19.44 7.03 9.18
C SER A 98 18.24 7.95 9.40
N SER A 99 18.31 9.15 8.87
CA SER A 99 17.20 10.09 8.94
C SER A 99 17.02 10.84 7.63
N VAL A 100 15.80 11.28 7.39
CA VAL A 100 15.43 12.07 6.21
C VAL A 100 14.60 13.25 6.67
N ALA A 101 14.85 14.42 6.08
CA ALA A 101 14.08 15.61 6.35
C ALA A 101 12.81 15.62 5.49
N LEU A 102 11.67 15.95 6.10
CA LEU A 102 10.41 16.21 5.44
C LEU A 102 10.08 17.69 5.63
N THR A 103 9.84 18.40 4.54
CA THR A 103 9.53 19.83 4.60
C THR A 103 8.10 20.06 4.17
N PHE A 104 7.29 20.62 5.07
CA PHE A 104 5.91 21.01 4.79
C PHE A 104 5.78 22.53 4.73
N PHE A 105 5.16 23.03 3.68
CA PHE A 105 4.85 24.44 3.51
C PHE A 105 3.39 24.70 3.83
N ASN A 106 3.11 25.60 4.78
CA ASN A 106 1.77 26.01 5.18
C ASN A 106 0.84 24.86 5.62
N SER A 107 1.40 23.79 6.20
CA SER A 107 0.61 22.65 6.69
C SER A 107 0.42 22.70 8.20
N TRP A 108 -0.69 23.28 8.65
CA TRP A 108 -1.11 23.23 10.06
C TRP A 108 -1.27 21.79 10.56
N LYS A 109 -1.79 20.90 9.69
CA LYS A 109 -2.05 19.51 10.04
C LYS A 109 -0.75 18.76 10.37
N ALA A 110 0.29 18.96 9.56
CA ALA A 110 1.61 18.36 9.81
C ALA A 110 2.23 18.88 11.11
N GLU A 111 2.10 20.18 11.41
CA GLU A 111 2.57 20.78 12.67
C GLU A 111 1.88 20.14 13.89
N LYS A 112 0.60 19.79 13.78
CA LYS A 112 -0.19 19.18 14.86
C LYS A 112 0.04 17.66 15.00
N ASP A 113 0.06 16.93 13.90
CA ASP A 113 0.01 15.47 13.90
C ASP A 113 1.40 14.83 14.03
N LEU A 114 2.43 15.47 13.47
CA LEU A 114 3.78 14.91 13.36
C LEU A 114 4.67 15.37 14.52
N THR A 115 4.32 14.93 15.72
CA THR A 115 5.13 15.13 16.92
C THR A 115 6.17 14.02 17.12
N PRO A 116 7.25 14.24 17.89
CA PRO A 116 8.23 13.19 18.19
C PRO A 116 7.57 11.92 18.73
N GLY A 117 8.00 10.76 18.23
CA GLY A 117 7.43 9.45 18.58
C GLY A 117 6.35 8.95 17.62
N THR A 118 5.67 9.84 16.88
CA THR A 118 4.59 9.47 15.96
C THR A 118 5.09 8.49 14.88
N LEU A 119 4.40 7.37 14.72
CA LEU A 119 4.60 6.43 13.61
C LEU A 119 3.64 6.77 12.46
N ALA A 120 4.19 6.94 11.26
CA ALA A 120 3.38 7.28 10.10
C ALA A 120 3.94 6.71 8.79
N MET A 121 3.05 6.54 7.82
CA MET A 121 3.40 6.38 6.42
C MET A 121 3.58 7.75 5.79
N PHE A 122 4.66 7.93 5.03
CA PHE A 122 4.95 9.13 4.25
C PHE A 122 5.11 8.74 2.80
N ALA A 123 4.43 9.44 1.89
CA ALA A 123 4.55 9.22 0.46
C ALA A 123 4.92 10.51 -0.26
N GLY A 124 5.96 10.46 -1.10
CA GLY A 124 6.40 11.62 -1.85
C GLY A 124 7.63 11.33 -2.68
N LYS A 125 8.04 12.33 -3.46
CA LYS A 125 9.24 12.28 -4.29
C LYS A 125 10.48 12.56 -3.44
N VAL A 126 11.47 11.67 -3.49
CA VAL A 126 12.77 11.87 -2.85
C VAL A 126 13.59 12.82 -3.70
N THR A 127 14.02 13.91 -3.10
CA THR A 127 14.87 14.93 -3.72
C THR A 127 16.13 15.14 -2.90
N LYS A 128 17.13 15.84 -3.44
CA LYS A 128 18.31 16.27 -2.69
C LYS A 128 18.24 17.75 -2.38
N TYR A 129 18.59 18.11 -1.15
CA TYR A 129 18.83 19.49 -0.74
C TYR A 129 20.14 19.56 0.04
N ARG A 130 21.13 20.28 -0.50
CA ARG A 130 22.48 20.39 0.10
C ARG A 130 23.09 19.02 0.42
N ASP A 131 23.02 18.12 -0.54
CA ASP A 131 23.49 16.72 -0.49
C ASP A 131 22.70 15.76 0.42
N ASP A 132 21.80 16.26 1.27
CA ASP A 132 20.90 15.45 2.08
C ASP A 132 19.61 15.09 1.32
N LEU A 133 19.11 13.87 1.52
CA LEU A 133 17.82 13.44 1.00
C LEU A 133 16.69 14.16 1.74
N THR A 134 15.66 14.57 1.00
CA THR A 134 14.49 15.27 1.55
C THR A 134 13.24 15.00 0.73
N LEU A 135 12.09 15.03 1.39
CA LEU A 135 10.78 15.03 0.73
C LEU A 135 10.10 16.37 0.99
N THR A 136 9.62 17.00 -0.09
CA THR A 136 8.88 18.26 -0.01
C THR A 136 7.38 18.02 -0.14
N ASN A 137 6.62 18.53 0.83
CA ASN A 137 5.17 18.34 0.97
C ASN A 137 4.73 16.89 0.72
N PRO A 138 5.34 15.88 1.40
CA PRO A 138 4.87 14.52 1.26
C PRO A 138 3.45 14.40 1.81
N ASP A 139 2.66 13.54 1.21
CA ASP A 139 1.41 13.07 1.80
C ASP A 139 1.76 12.14 2.99
N TYR A 140 0.90 12.07 4.02
CA TYR A 140 1.11 11.15 5.14
C TYR A 140 -0.19 10.54 5.67
N GLU A 141 -0.07 9.35 6.27
CA GLU A 141 -1.11 8.67 7.04
C GLU A 141 -0.54 8.24 8.40
N LEU A 142 -1.23 8.59 9.48
CA LEU A 142 -0.84 8.15 10.82
C LEU A 142 -1.12 6.66 10.96
N LEU A 143 -0.10 5.91 11.34
CA LEU A 143 -0.27 4.53 11.76
C LEU A 143 -0.53 4.61 13.26
N GLY A 144 -1.82 4.62 13.64
CA GLY A 144 -2.24 4.91 15.01
C GLY A 144 -1.39 4.22 16.08
N ASP A 145 -1.22 4.89 17.23
CA ASP A 145 -0.54 4.31 18.39
C ASP A 145 -1.24 3.03 18.82
N GLU A 146 -0.50 2.15 19.50
CA GLU A 146 -0.97 0.86 20.06
C GLU A 146 -2.07 1.01 21.13
N SER A 147 -2.82 2.12 21.16
CA SER A 147 -3.88 2.39 22.13
C SER A 147 -5.19 1.67 21.77
N GLU A 148 -5.27 0.44 22.29
CA GLU A 148 -6.40 -0.23 22.95
C GLU A 148 -7.73 -0.51 22.22
N PHE A 149 -8.04 0.00 21.03
CA PHE A 149 -9.35 -0.31 20.42
C PHE A 149 -9.40 -1.54 19.49
N ASP A 150 -8.25 -2.05 19.05
CA ASP A 150 -8.16 -3.33 18.34
C ASP A 150 -6.70 -3.82 18.34
N ALA A 151 -6.27 -4.45 19.43
CA ALA A 151 -4.89 -4.94 19.59
C ALA A 151 -4.48 -5.96 18.51
N GLU A 152 -5.47 -6.60 17.87
CA GLU A 152 -5.24 -7.58 16.82
C GLU A 152 -5.07 -6.90 15.46
N ALA A 153 -5.91 -5.92 15.10
CA ALA A 153 -5.66 -5.06 13.93
C ALA A 153 -4.39 -4.22 14.08
N ALA A 154 -3.98 -3.89 15.31
CA ALA A 154 -2.70 -3.25 15.57
C ALA A 154 -1.51 -4.17 15.23
N ARG A 155 -1.64 -5.49 15.32
CA ARG A 155 -0.53 -6.43 15.03
C ARG A 155 -0.45 -6.88 13.58
N ARG A 156 -1.49 -6.66 12.77
CA ARG A 156 -1.51 -7.09 11.37
C ARG A 156 -0.43 -6.41 10.53
N PRO A 157 0.22 -7.14 9.60
CA PRO A 157 1.16 -6.54 8.67
C PRO A 157 0.52 -5.45 7.80
N VAL A 158 1.28 -4.39 7.51
CA VAL A 158 0.86 -3.28 6.66
C VAL A 158 1.27 -3.57 5.21
N PRO A 159 0.31 -3.78 4.29
CA PRO A 159 0.61 -3.96 2.87
C PRO A 159 1.11 -2.65 2.24
N VAL A 160 2.24 -2.70 1.54
CA VAL A 160 2.82 -1.57 0.81
C VAL A 160 2.71 -1.82 -0.69
N TYR A 161 1.84 -1.05 -1.33
CA TYR A 161 1.52 -1.14 -2.75
C TYR A 161 2.52 -0.37 -3.63
N PRO A 162 2.62 -0.73 -4.92
CA PRO A 162 3.19 0.14 -5.92
C PRO A 162 2.47 1.51 -5.98
N ALA A 163 3.01 2.50 -5.30
CA ALA A 163 2.39 3.82 -5.14
C ALA A 163 2.97 4.86 -6.11
N THR A 164 2.22 5.96 -6.28
CA THR A 164 2.70 7.21 -6.90
C THR A 164 2.48 8.38 -5.93
N ALA A 165 3.08 9.55 -6.17
CA ALA A 165 2.88 10.73 -5.33
C ALA A 165 1.42 11.21 -5.33
N LYS A 166 0.64 10.87 -6.37
CA LYS A 166 -0.80 11.18 -6.44
C LYS A 166 -1.66 10.08 -5.83
N VAL A 167 -1.17 8.84 -5.80
CA VAL A 167 -1.87 7.68 -5.26
C VAL A 167 -0.96 6.96 -4.27
N PRO A 168 -0.90 7.44 -3.02
CA PRO A 168 -0.10 6.79 -2.00
C PRO A 168 -0.66 5.42 -1.62
N SER A 169 0.20 4.55 -1.09
CA SER A 169 -0.11 3.14 -0.79
C SER A 169 -1.40 2.97 0.04
N TRP A 170 -1.64 3.83 1.02
CA TRP A 170 -2.83 3.71 1.87
C TRP A 170 -4.14 4.08 1.17
N ARG A 171 -4.10 4.93 0.13
CA ARG A 171 -5.30 5.17 -0.70
C ARG A 171 -5.63 3.95 -1.54
N ILE A 172 -4.61 3.23 -2.01
CA ILE A 172 -4.77 1.95 -2.72
C ILE A 172 -5.35 0.93 -1.76
N ARG A 173 -4.75 0.79 -0.57
CA ARG A 173 -5.29 -0.06 0.51
C ARG A 173 -6.76 0.24 0.76
N ALA A 174 -7.11 1.50 1.06
CA ALA A 174 -8.48 1.89 1.35
C ALA A 174 -9.46 1.57 0.21
N ALA A 175 -9.03 1.74 -1.04
CA ALA A 175 -9.83 1.35 -2.19
C ALA A 175 -10.02 -0.18 -2.24
N VAL A 176 -8.95 -0.96 -2.06
CA VAL A 176 -9.01 -2.43 -2.01
C VAL A 176 -9.89 -2.93 -0.88
N GLU A 177 -9.86 -2.30 0.31
CA GLU A 177 -10.72 -2.70 1.44
C GLU A 177 -12.21 -2.64 1.05
N VAL A 178 -12.62 -1.58 0.34
CA VAL A 178 -13.98 -1.45 -0.17
C VAL A 178 -14.32 -2.60 -1.13
N LEU A 179 -13.37 -3.08 -1.94
CA LEU A 179 -13.60 -4.21 -2.84
C LEU A 179 -13.72 -5.51 -2.04
N LEU A 180 -12.82 -5.78 -1.11
CA LEU A 180 -12.85 -6.99 -0.29
C LEU A 180 -14.17 -7.15 0.46
N ASP A 181 -14.74 -6.04 0.93
CA ASP A 181 -15.99 -6.06 1.70
C ASP A 181 -17.25 -6.02 0.82
N SER A 182 -17.15 -5.70 -0.48
CA SER A 182 -18.33 -5.51 -1.35
C SER A 182 -18.43 -6.44 -2.56
N VAL A 183 -17.34 -7.10 -2.95
CA VAL A 183 -17.33 -8.08 -4.04
C VAL A 183 -17.96 -9.39 -3.57
N ASP A 184 -18.92 -9.89 -4.35
CA ASP A 184 -19.49 -11.22 -4.10
C ASP A 184 -18.63 -12.29 -4.77
N PHE A 185 -17.69 -12.84 -4.01
CA PHE A 185 -16.80 -13.91 -4.49
C PHE A 185 -17.53 -15.22 -4.82
N SER A 186 -18.78 -15.42 -4.37
CA SER A 186 -19.55 -16.61 -4.76
C SER A 186 -19.89 -16.62 -6.26
N GLN A 187 -19.93 -15.44 -6.89
CA GLN A 187 -20.18 -15.26 -8.33
C GLN A 187 -18.88 -15.26 -9.16
N VAL A 188 -17.73 -15.46 -8.52
CA VAL A 188 -16.43 -15.48 -9.17
C VAL A 188 -15.90 -16.92 -9.17
N PRO A 189 -15.92 -17.61 -10.33
CA PRO A 189 -15.40 -18.97 -10.42
C PRO A 189 -13.92 -19.02 -10.06
N ASP A 190 -13.54 -19.94 -9.17
CA ASP A 190 -12.12 -20.19 -8.88
C ASP A 190 -11.46 -20.87 -10.10
N PRO A 191 -10.40 -20.27 -10.67
CA PRO A 191 -9.67 -20.89 -11.78
C PRO A 191 -8.91 -22.15 -11.38
N VAL A 192 -8.67 -22.39 -10.09
CA VAL A 192 -8.09 -23.64 -9.59
C VAL A 192 -9.21 -24.62 -9.24
N PRO A 193 -9.27 -25.81 -9.86
CA PRO A 193 -10.24 -26.84 -9.53
C PRO A 193 -10.23 -27.22 -8.04
N ALA A 194 -11.41 -27.46 -7.46
CA ALA A 194 -11.58 -27.68 -6.02
C ALA A 194 -10.80 -28.91 -5.51
N ASP A 195 -10.73 -29.99 -6.29
CA ASP A 195 -9.97 -31.19 -5.96
C ASP A 195 -8.45 -30.90 -5.87
N ILE A 196 -7.93 -30.09 -6.80
CA ILE A 196 -6.55 -29.63 -6.80
C ILE A 196 -6.29 -28.71 -5.59
N ALA A 197 -7.18 -27.74 -5.35
CA ALA A 197 -7.04 -26.81 -4.24
C ALA A 197 -7.03 -27.52 -2.88
N ILE A 198 -7.90 -28.52 -2.68
CA ILE A 198 -7.94 -29.35 -1.46
C ILE A 198 -6.66 -30.17 -1.32
N ARG A 199 -6.23 -30.86 -2.38
CA ARG A 199 -5.03 -31.71 -2.38
C ARG A 199 -3.77 -30.90 -2.03
N ASP A 200 -3.62 -29.74 -2.66
CA ASP A 200 -2.42 -28.90 -2.55
C ASP A 200 -2.55 -27.87 -1.40
N ARG A 201 -3.66 -27.92 -0.64
CA ARG A 201 -3.97 -27.04 0.51
C ARG A 201 -3.87 -25.55 0.16
N LEU A 202 -4.35 -25.20 -1.03
CA LEU A 202 -4.40 -23.83 -1.51
C LEU A 202 -5.58 -23.07 -0.89
N TYR A 203 -5.42 -21.77 -0.68
CA TYR A 203 -6.54 -20.92 -0.30
C TYR A 203 -7.59 -20.88 -1.41
N SER A 204 -8.86 -20.75 -0.98
CA SER A 204 -9.94 -20.33 -1.88
C SER A 204 -9.58 -18.98 -2.52
N LEU A 205 -10.13 -18.68 -3.70
CA LEU A 205 -9.93 -17.37 -4.35
C LEU A 205 -10.24 -16.19 -3.40
N GLN A 206 -11.33 -16.26 -2.65
CA GLN A 206 -11.72 -15.23 -1.69
C GLN A 206 -10.68 -15.08 -0.57
N ASP A 207 -10.29 -16.18 0.07
CA ASP A 207 -9.31 -16.14 1.15
C ASP A 207 -7.95 -15.68 0.66
N ALA A 208 -7.57 -16.06 -0.56
CA ALA A 208 -6.33 -15.61 -1.18
C ALA A 208 -6.33 -14.08 -1.39
N TYR A 209 -7.40 -13.51 -1.97
CA TYR A 209 -7.51 -12.04 -2.10
C TYR A 209 -7.54 -11.35 -0.74
N ARG A 210 -8.26 -11.90 0.23
CA ARG A 210 -8.29 -11.34 1.58
C ARG A 210 -6.89 -11.36 2.20
N GLN A 211 -6.18 -12.49 2.19
CA GLN A 211 -4.89 -12.62 2.87
C GLN A 211 -3.75 -11.90 2.13
N ILE A 212 -3.83 -11.73 0.80
CA ILE A 212 -2.82 -10.93 0.08
C ILE A 212 -2.99 -9.43 0.33
N HIS A 213 -4.21 -8.93 0.59
CA HIS A 213 -4.45 -7.50 0.76
C HIS A 213 -4.65 -7.06 2.21
N ARG A 214 -5.23 -7.92 3.03
CA ARG A 214 -5.56 -7.73 4.45
C ARG A 214 -5.06 -8.96 5.24
N PRO A 215 -3.74 -9.22 5.27
CA PRO A 215 -3.19 -10.38 5.96
C PRO A 215 -3.42 -10.30 7.47
N ASP A 216 -3.75 -11.43 8.06
CA ASP A 216 -3.71 -11.58 9.52
C ASP A 216 -2.25 -11.64 10.02
N GLU A 217 -1.39 -12.36 9.29
CA GLU A 217 0.04 -12.53 9.60
C GLU A 217 0.87 -12.51 8.31
N LEU A 218 2.18 -12.28 8.43
CA LEU A 218 3.08 -12.33 7.27
C LEU A 218 3.04 -13.71 6.59
N ALA A 219 2.93 -14.79 7.38
CA ALA A 219 2.86 -16.15 6.87
C ALA A 219 1.60 -16.41 6.02
N THR A 220 0.45 -15.79 6.36
CA THR A 220 -0.78 -15.96 5.57
C THR A 220 -0.70 -15.19 4.25
N ALA A 221 -0.06 -14.01 4.24
CA ALA A 221 0.23 -13.27 3.00
C ALA A 221 1.10 -14.09 2.03
N LEU A 222 2.12 -14.79 2.54
CA LEU A 222 2.99 -15.64 1.73
C LEU A 222 2.24 -16.83 1.12
N LYS A 223 1.39 -17.51 1.92
CA LYS A 223 0.52 -18.58 1.41
C LYS A 223 -0.42 -18.10 0.32
N ALA A 224 -0.97 -16.89 0.46
CA ALA A 224 -1.81 -16.28 -0.57
C ALA A 224 -1.02 -16.01 -1.87
N GLN A 225 0.21 -15.49 -1.76
CA GLN A 225 1.09 -15.33 -2.93
C GLN A 225 1.38 -16.66 -3.63
N ASP A 226 1.69 -17.71 -2.88
CA ASP A 226 1.97 -19.03 -3.45
C ASP A 226 0.76 -19.59 -4.19
N ARG A 227 -0.45 -19.37 -3.66
CA ARG A 227 -1.69 -19.70 -4.35
C ARG A 227 -1.82 -18.93 -5.68
N PHE A 228 -1.59 -17.61 -5.70
CA PHE A 228 -1.70 -16.84 -6.96
C PHE A 228 -0.62 -17.24 -7.98
N ARG A 229 0.60 -17.56 -7.54
CA ARG A 229 1.65 -18.13 -8.40
C ARG A 229 1.22 -19.47 -8.99
N TYR A 230 0.61 -20.33 -8.17
CA TYR A 230 0.07 -21.61 -8.63
C TYR A 230 -1.02 -21.41 -9.68
N GLN A 231 -1.99 -20.52 -9.41
CA GLN A 231 -3.05 -20.17 -10.35
C GLN A 231 -2.47 -19.71 -11.69
N GLU A 232 -1.50 -18.81 -11.67
CA GLU A 232 -0.87 -18.30 -12.90
C GLU A 232 -0.16 -19.41 -13.68
N ALA A 233 0.61 -20.25 -13.00
CA ALA A 233 1.25 -21.42 -13.62
C ALA A 233 0.22 -22.36 -14.25
N LEU A 234 -0.87 -22.68 -13.54
CA LEU A 234 -1.95 -23.54 -14.03
C LEU A 234 -2.62 -22.97 -15.28
N ILE A 235 -2.94 -21.68 -15.28
CA ILE A 235 -3.55 -20.98 -16.41
C ILE A 235 -2.60 -21.02 -17.62
N LEU A 236 -1.31 -20.71 -17.43
CA LEU A 236 -0.31 -20.72 -18.49
C LEU A 236 -0.12 -22.14 -19.07
N GLN A 237 0.02 -23.15 -18.21
CA GLN A 237 0.18 -24.54 -18.66
C GLN A 237 -1.06 -25.06 -19.40
N THR A 238 -2.26 -24.72 -18.93
CA THR A 238 -3.51 -25.09 -19.60
C THR A 238 -3.64 -24.40 -20.96
N ALA A 239 -3.26 -23.12 -21.05
CA ALA A 239 -3.26 -22.39 -22.32
C ALA A 239 -2.25 -22.99 -23.32
N LEU A 240 -1.08 -23.42 -22.86
CA LEU A 240 -0.07 -24.11 -23.69
C LEU A 240 -0.56 -25.49 -24.13
N ALA A 241 -1.16 -26.27 -23.24
CA ALA A 241 -1.71 -27.59 -23.56
C ALA A 241 -2.82 -27.52 -24.62
N ARG A 242 -3.67 -26.48 -24.60
CA ARG A 242 -4.73 -26.26 -25.60
C ARG A 242 -4.22 -25.83 -26.98
N ARG A 243 -2.96 -25.40 -27.08
CA ARG A 243 -2.32 -24.99 -28.35
C ARG A 243 -1.54 -26.14 -29.00
N ARG A 244 -1.37 -27.26 -28.30
CA ARG A 244 -0.85 -28.52 -28.84
C ARG A 244 -1.99 -29.32 -29.44
#